data_AF-A0A440LMB3-F1
#
_entry.id   AF-A0A440LMB3-F1
#
_cell.length_a   1.000
_cell.length_b   1.000
_cell.length_c   1.000
_cell.angle_alpha   90.00
_cell.angle_beta   90.00
_cell.angle_gamma   90.00
#
_symmetry.space_group_name_H-M   'P 1'
#
loop_
_entity.id
_entity.type
_entity.pdbx_description
1 polymer ?
#
loop_
_entity_poly.entity_id
_entity_poly.type
_entity_poly.pdbx_seq_one_letter_code
_entity_poly.pdbx_strand_id
1 'polypeptide(L)'
;MDTHAVIASLPVTGPDRAVLIDAANAAFERIIERMEPANEELTRSYWDAESYIDNEITASMLPMSLDYAAYLVDVFLMPHVAHLAGAADDEAAEPRT
;
A
#
# COMPACT_ATOMS: atom_id res chain seq x y z
N MET A 1 9.30 -20.72 -7.71
CA MET A 1 8.17 -19.78 -7.73
C MET A 1 7.34 -20.13 -8.94
N ASP A 2 6.07 -20.48 -8.74
CA ASP A 2 5.13 -20.64 -9.85
C ASP A 2 4.96 -19.27 -10.50
N THR A 3 5.50 -19.09 -11.71
CA THR A 3 5.40 -17.89 -12.54
C THR A 3 3.98 -17.58 -13.03
N HIS A 4 2.96 -18.22 -12.44
CA HIS A 4 1.57 -18.24 -12.89
C HIS A 4 0.54 -18.23 -11.74
N ALA A 5 0.90 -17.83 -10.52
CA ALA A 5 -0.10 -17.65 -9.46
C ALA A 5 -1.14 -16.61 -9.92
N VAL A 6 -2.44 -16.97 -9.82
CA VAL A 6 -3.57 -16.15 -10.26
C VAL A 6 -4.46 -15.84 -9.06
N ILE A 7 -4.70 -14.55 -8.85
CA ILE A 7 -5.71 -14.07 -7.93
C ILE A 7 -7.05 -14.13 -8.67
N ALA A 8 -7.94 -15.02 -8.23
CA ALA A 8 -9.23 -15.27 -8.86
C ALA A 8 -10.42 -14.68 -8.07
N SER A 9 -10.25 -14.39 -6.79
CA SER A 9 -11.32 -13.91 -5.91
C SER A 9 -10.78 -13.04 -4.77
N LEU A 10 -11.67 -12.23 -4.21
CA LEU A 10 -11.45 -11.45 -3.00
C LEU A 10 -12.14 -12.10 -1.78
N PRO A 11 -11.64 -11.85 -0.54
CA PRO A 11 -10.37 -11.17 -0.25
C PRO A 11 -9.17 -12.01 -0.70
N VAL A 12 -8.05 -11.36 -1.01
CA VAL A 12 -6.79 -12.08 -1.24
C VAL A 12 -6.37 -12.71 0.08
N THR A 13 -6.03 -14.00 0.08
CA THR A 13 -5.72 -14.73 1.32
C THR A 13 -4.47 -15.59 1.17
N GLY A 14 -3.93 -16.05 2.30
CA GLY A 14 -2.84 -17.01 2.30
C GLY A 14 -1.53 -16.46 1.71
N PRO A 15 -0.73 -17.31 1.04
CA PRO A 15 0.59 -16.91 0.51
C PRO A 15 0.56 -15.75 -0.47
N ASP A 16 -0.47 -15.67 -1.31
CA ASP A 16 -0.60 -14.58 -2.30
C ASP A 16 -0.75 -13.22 -1.59
N ARG A 17 -1.50 -13.19 -0.48
CA ARG A 17 -1.65 -11.97 0.32
C ARG A 17 -0.32 -11.54 0.94
N ALA A 18 0.48 -12.48 1.44
CA ALA A 18 1.77 -12.18 2.02
C ALA A 18 2.73 -11.54 0.99
N VAL A 19 2.76 -12.05 -0.24
CA VAL A 19 3.57 -11.48 -1.33
C VAL A 19 3.18 -10.02 -1.62
N LEU A 20 1.89 -9.72 -1.63
CA LEU A 20 1.40 -8.37 -1.89
C LEU A 20 1.70 -7.41 -0.74
N ILE A 21 1.59 -7.87 0.52
CA ILE A 21 1.95 -7.08 1.70
C ILE A 21 3.45 -6.75 1.68
N ASP A 22 4.30 -7.72 1.36
CA ASP A 22 5.74 -7.51 1.24
C ASP A 22 6.06 -6.49 0.14
N ALA A 23 5.39 -6.58 -1.01
CA ALA A 23 5.53 -5.62 -2.10
C ALA A 23 5.07 -4.21 -1.68
N ALA A 24 3.92 -4.09 -1.00
CA ALA A 24 3.39 -2.83 -0.52
C ALA A 24 4.33 -2.17 0.50
N ASN A 25 4.86 -2.92 1.47
CA ASN A 25 5.81 -2.40 2.45
C ASN A 25 7.12 -1.94 1.80
N ALA A 26 7.68 -2.72 0.87
CA ALA A 26 8.89 -2.34 0.17
C ALA A 26 8.70 -1.06 -0.68
N ALA A 27 7.55 -0.96 -1.36
CA ALA A 27 7.20 0.23 -2.12
C ALA A 27 6.97 1.44 -1.19
N PHE A 28 6.31 1.25 -0.04
CA PHE A 28 6.07 2.28 0.95
C PHE A 28 7.39 2.90 1.42
N GLU A 29 8.33 2.08 1.87
CA GLU A 29 9.65 2.54 2.34
C GLU A 29 10.39 3.34 1.26
N ARG A 30 10.44 2.83 0.03
CA ARG A 30 11.06 3.52 -1.10
C ARG A 30 10.40 4.86 -1.41
N ILE A 31 9.07 4.94 -1.29
CA ILE A 31 8.30 6.15 -1.62
C ILE A 31 8.46 7.18 -0.51
N ILE A 32 8.28 6.80 0.76
CA ILE A 32 8.33 7.72 1.88
C ILE A 32 9.72 8.35 2.03
N GLU A 33 10.80 7.55 1.86
CA GLU A 33 12.18 8.05 1.86
C GLU A 33 12.43 9.07 0.74
N ARG A 34 11.80 8.91 -0.42
CA ARG A 34 11.98 9.82 -1.56
C ARG A 34 11.09 11.06 -1.48
N MET A 35 9.93 10.94 -0.83
CA MET A 35 8.99 12.05 -0.66
C MET A 35 9.43 13.02 0.43
N GLU A 36 10.16 12.54 1.45
CA GLU A 36 10.62 13.32 2.61
C GLU A 36 9.49 14.18 3.23
N PRO A 37 8.36 13.58 3.66
CA PRO A 37 7.24 14.32 4.23
C PRO A 37 7.63 15.04 5.53
N ALA A 38 7.00 16.19 5.79
CA ALA A 38 7.34 17.04 6.94
C ALA A 38 7.14 16.33 8.30
N ASN A 39 6.13 15.45 8.38
CA ASN A 39 5.82 14.64 9.56
C ASN A 39 5.99 13.14 9.25
N GLU A 40 7.20 12.73 8.87
CA GLU A 40 7.48 11.35 8.42
C GLU A 40 7.10 10.27 9.44
N GLU A 41 7.49 10.40 10.71
CA GLU A 41 7.17 9.38 11.73
C GLU A 41 5.65 9.22 11.92
N LEU A 42 4.90 10.32 11.87
CA LEU A 42 3.44 10.30 11.97
C LEU A 42 2.81 9.70 10.70
N THR A 43 3.32 10.05 9.52
CA THR A 43 2.95 9.42 8.24
C THR A 43 3.14 7.91 8.29
N ARG A 44 4.30 7.45 8.81
CA ARG A 44 4.61 6.01 9.00
C ARG A 44 3.62 5.34 9.94
N SER A 45 3.16 6.05 10.97
CA SER A 45 2.21 5.49 11.94
C SER A 45 0.82 5.23 11.36
N TYR A 46 0.45 5.89 10.26
CA TYR A 46 -0.82 5.66 9.55
C TYR A 46 -0.74 4.55 8.50
N TRP A 47 0.46 4.06 8.17
CA TRP A 47 0.62 3.04 7.15
C TRP A 47 0.06 1.70 7.62
N ASP A 48 -0.87 1.16 6.84
CA ASP A 48 -1.47 -0.17 7.02
C ASP A 48 -1.49 -0.89 5.67
N ALA A 49 -0.47 -1.73 5.46
CA ALA A 49 -0.35 -2.52 4.23
C ALA A 49 -1.51 -3.49 4.04
N GLU A 50 -2.09 -4.02 5.12
CA GLU A 50 -3.21 -4.96 5.04
C GLU A 50 -4.46 -4.25 4.51
N SER A 51 -4.81 -3.12 5.12
CA SER A 51 -5.92 -2.28 4.67
C SER A 51 -5.70 -1.76 3.24
N TYR A 52 -4.47 -1.39 2.90
CA TYR A 52 -4.14 -0.96 1.53
C TYR A 52 -4.43 -2.07 0.50
N ILE A 53 -3.96 -3.30 0.73
CA ILE A 53 -4.20 -4.44 -0.16
C ILE A 53 -5.69 -4.77 -0.29
N ASP A 54 -6.43 -4.71 0.82
CA ASP A 54 -7.87 -5.01 0.84
C ASP A 54 -8.71 -3.97 0.06
N ASN A 55 -8.20 -2.75 -0.13
CA ASN A 55 -8.88 -1.67 -0.84
C ASN A 55 -8.38 -1.44 -2.28
N GLU A 56 -7.09 -1.65 -2.54
CA GLU A 56 -6.49 -1.38 -3.86
C GLU A 56 -6.90 -2.43 -4.89
N ILE A 57 -6.95 -3.71 -4.51
CA ILE A 57 -7.34 -4.80 -5.41
C ILE A 57 -8.85 -4.97 -5.38
N THR A 58 -9.50 -4.62 -6.49
CA THR A 58 -10.96 -4.67 -6.62
C THR A 58 -11.41 -5.82 -7.51
N ALA A 59 -12.67 -6.26 -7.34
CA ALA A 59 -13.21 -7.39 -8.10
C ALA A 59 -13.22 -7.17 -9.62
N SER A 60 -13.23 -5.92 -10.09
CA SER A 60 -13.18 -5.58 -11.52
C SER A 60 -11.80 -5.81 -12.15
N MET A 61 -10.74 -5.95 -11.35
CA MET A 61 -9.38 -6.24 -11.81
C MET A 61 -9.13 -7.75 -11.99
N LEU A 62 -10.05 -8.61 -11.52
CA LEU A 62 -9.87 -10.05 -11.48
C LEU A 62 -10.48 -10.77 -12.70
N PRO A 63 -9.94 -11.94 -13.10
CA PRO A 63 -8.74 -12.58 -12.56
C PRO A 63 -7.45 -11.91 -13.07
N MET A 64 -6.41 -11.89 -12.24
CA MET A 64 -5.10 -11.35 -12.62
C MET A 64 -3.95 -12.17 -12.04
N SER A 65 -2.76 -12.08 -12.63
CA SER A 65 -1.58 -12.72 -12.05
C SER A 65 -1.13 -12.00 -10.79
N LEU A 66 -0.55 -12.75 -9.85
CA LEU A 66 0.05 -12.22 -8.64
C LEU A 66 1.16 -11.21 -8.95
N ASP A 67 2.01 -11.50 -9.94
CA ASP A 67 3.06 -10.59 -10.38
C ASP A 67 2.51 -9.25 -10.91
N TYR A 68 1.39 -9.30 -11.65
CA TYR A 68 0.75 -8.08 -12.12
C TYR A 68 0.10 -7.31 -10.98
N ALA A 69 -0.50 -7.99 -10.01
CA ALA A 69 -1.04 -7.35 -8.80
C ALA A 69 0.05 -6.66 -7.98
N ALA A 70 1.20 -7.31 -7.78
CA ALA A 70 2.34 -6.72 -7.10
C ALA A 70 2.89 -5.50 -7.85
N TYR A 71 2.92 -5.54 -9.19
CA TYR A 71 3.28 -4.39 -10.00
C TYR A 71 2.30 -3.21 -9.82
N LEU A 72 0.98 -3.46 -9.80
CA LEU A 72 -0.02 -2.40 -9.60
C LEU A 72 0.12 -1.76 -8.21
N VAL A 73 0.32 -2.58 -7.17
CA VAL A 73 0.60 -2.12 -5.80
C VAL A 73 1.81 -1.17 -5.79
N ASP A 74 2.93 -1.54 -6.41
CA ASP A 74 4.14 -0.70 -6.41
C ASP A 74 3.93 0.65 -7.12
N VAL A 75 3.28 0.66 -8.29
CA VAL A 75 3.13 1.88 -9.11
C VAL A 75 2.02 2.82 -8.63
N PHE A 76 0.98 2.30 -7.97
CA PHE A 76 -0.16 3.09 -7.50
C PHE A 76 -0.10 3.47 -6.02
N LEU A 77 0.93 3.05 -5.28
CA LEU A 77 1.04 3.37 -3.87
C LEU A 77 1.35 4.85 -3.58
N MET A 78 2.04 5.56 -4.49
CA MET A 78 2.50 6.94 -4.23
C MET A 78 1.36 7.92 -3.85
N PRO A 79 0.23 7.99 -4.59
CA PRO A 79 -0.90 8.82 -4.19
C PRO A 79 -1.43 8.52 -2.79
N HIS A 80 -1.42 7.26 -2.36
CA HIS A 80 -1.84 6.88 -1.02
C HIS A 80 -0.86 7.41 0.05
N VAL A 81 0.45 7.25 -0.16
CA VAL A 81 1.46 7.82 0.76
C VAL A 81 1.34 9.35 0.86
N ALA A 82 1.09 10.02 -0.26
CA ALA A 82 0.84 11.47 -0.27
C ALA A 82 -0.40 11.86 0.55
N HIS A 83 -1.46 11.05 0.51
CA HIS A 83 -2.64 11.26 1.34
C HIS A 83 -2.34 11.10 2.83
N LEU A 84 -1.59 10.05 3.21
CA LEU A 84 -1.17 9.83 4.60
C LEU A 84 -0.30 11.00 5.12
N ALA A 85 0.62 11.49 4.29
CA ALA A 85 1.46 12.63 4.63
C ALA A 85 0.64 13.91 4.84
N GLY A 86 -0.35 14.18 3.98
CA GLY A 86 -1.26 15.30 4.16
C GLY A 86 -2.06 15.21 5.45
N ALA A 87 -2.57 14.02 5.80
CA ALA A 87 -3.27 13.80 7.07
C ALA A 87 -2.35 14.03 8.28
N ALA A 88 -1.09 13.62 8.18
CA ALA A 88 -0.11 13.81 9.25
C ALA A 88 0.23 15.31 9.44
N ASP A 89 0.32 16.05 8.34
CA ASP A 89 0.53 17.49 8.37
C ASP A 89 -0.67 18.23 9.01
N ASP A 90 -1.89 17.80 8.70
CA ASP A 90 -3.11 18.33 9.31
C ASP A 90 -3.13 18.06 10.83
N GLU A 91 -2.90 16.83 11.27
CA GLU A 91 -2.87 16.48 12.71
C GLU A 91 -1.75 17.24 13.46
N ALA A 92 -0.56 17.39 12.86
CA ALA A 92 0.55 18.12 13.46
C ALA A 92 0.26 19.62 13.61
N ALA A 93 -0.60 20.19 12.74
CA ALA A 93 -1.01 21.58 12.80
C ALA A 93 -2.16 21.84 13.80
N GLU A 94 -2.87 20.81 14.27
CA GLU A 94 -3.93 20.97 15.25
C GLU A 94 -3.39 21.40 16.62
N PRO A 95 -3.96 22.44 17.25
CA PRO A 95 -3.56 22.86 18.58
C PRO A 95 -3.91 21.76 19.58
N ARG A 96 -2.91 21.14 20.21
CA ARG A 96 -3.10 20.22 21.34
C ARG A 96 -3.76 20.98 22.50
N THR A 97 -5.07 20.81 22.66
CA THR A 97 -5.86 21.30 23.80
C THR A 97 -5.72 20.39 25.01
#